data_AF-A0A6L5B800-F1
#
_entry.id   AF-A0A6L5B800-F1
#
_cell.length_a   1.000
_cell.length_b   1.000
_cell.length_c   1.000
_cell.angle_alpha   90.00
_cell.angle_beta   90.00
_cell.angle_gamma   90.00
#
_symmetry.space_group_name_H-M   'P 1'
#
loop_
_entity.id
_entity.type
_entity.pdbx_description
1 polymer ?
#
loop_
_entity_poly.entity_id
_entity_poly.type
_entity_poly.pdbx_seq_one_letter_code
_entity_poly.pdbx_strand_id
1 'polypeptide(L)'
;VLIDTFKEKVVALYFYEEGITPNWLTTNIKVAYEKLAQTESCFEVVLVYLHCTSGTIDYTSEKSFQNTLETMPWLALPFKDPRCERLMRFFSYPYDGEPSVEAPALVIIGPQGKFIEPCGAEIIGKFKLPAYPFTRDRVAKLDTEIVRELTLDMLWDQNTTFRRKDGRKVSSFDIFSS
;
A
#
# COMPACT_ATOMS: atom_id res chain seq x y z
N VAL A 1 2.65 17.07 -20.31
CA VAL A 1 1.91 17.36 -19.07
C VAL A 1 2.69 18.41 -18.30
N LEU A 2 2.12 19.57 -18.00
CA LEU A 2 2.81 20.56 -17.16
C LEU A 2 3.00 19.96 -15.77
N ILE A 3 4.20 20.08 -15.21
CA ILE A 3 4.51 19.66 -13.83
C ILE A 3 3.52 20.30 -12.84
N ASP A 4 3.00 21.49 -13.17
CA ASP A 4 2.00 22.20 -12.39
C ASP A 4 0.68 21.43 -12.23
N THR A 5 0.32 20.56 -13.19
CA THR A 5 -0.88 19.70 -13.08
C THR A 5 -0.76 18.66 -11.96
N PHE A 6 0.46 18.26 -11.56
CA PHE A 6 0.66 17.32 -10.44
C PHE A 6 0.74 18.01 -9.09
N LYS A 7 1.00 19.32 -9.03
CA LYS A 7 1.22 20.01 -7.75
C LYS A 7 0.00 19.99 -6.85
N GLU A 8 -1.21 19.96 -7.40
CA GLU A 8 -2.45 19.89 -6.62
C GLU A 8 -2.95 18.45 -6.39
N LYS A 9 -2.23 17.44 -6.91
CA LYS A 9 -2.63 16.03 -6.83
C LYS A 9 -1.92 15.29 -5.70
N VAL A 10 -2.60 14.27 -5.18
CA VAL A 10 -1.96 13.12 -4.54
C VAL A 10 -1.36 12.26 -5.66
N VAL A 11 -0.05 12.02 -5.62
CA VAL A 11 0.67 11.22 -6.61
C VAL A 11 1.19 9.95 -5.95
N ALA A 12 0.83 8.80 -6.49
CA ALA A 12 1.37 7.51 -6.10
C ALA A 12 2.51 7.10 -7.05
N LEU A 13 3.74 7.06 -6.56
CA LEU A 13 4.86 6.46 -7.26
C LEU A 13 4.81 4.95 -7.07
N TYR A 14 4.53 4.23 -8.15
CA TYR A 14 4.35 2.78 -8.13
C TYR A 14 5.62 2.09 -8.63
N PHE A 15 6.40 1.52 -7.72
CA PHE A 15 7.63 0.78 -8.02
C PHE A 15 7.25 -0.63 -8.46
N TYR A 16 7.42 -0.90 -9.75
CA TYR A 16 7.01 -2.17 -10.37
C TYR A 16 8.22 -2.92 -10.89
N GLU A 17 8.44 -4.08 -10.32
CA GLU A 17 9.43 -5.07 -10.74
C GLU A 17 8.69 -6.24 -11.40
N GLU A 18 8.88 -6.42 -12.71
CA GLU A 18 8.17 -7.45 -13.48
C GLU A 18 8.47 -8.85 -12.92
N GLY A 19 7.43 -9.66 -12.74
CA GLY A 19 7.56 -11.00 -12.17
C GLY A 19 7.78 -11.07 -10.65
N ILE A 20 8.10 -9.93 -9.99
CA ILE A 20 8.35 -9.86 -8.55
C ILE A 20 7.25 -9.11 -7.81
N THR A 21 6.82 -7.95 -8.32
CA THR A 21 5.76 -7.16 -7.69
C THR A 21 4.45 -7.94 -7.69
N PRO A 22 3.77 -8.07 -6.54
CA PRO A 22 2.60 -8.92 -6.44
C PRO A 22 1.38 -8.33 -7.18
N ASN A 23 0.67 -9.19 -7.92
CA ASN A 23 -0.50 -8.80 -8.71
C ASN A 23 -1.60 -8.09 -7.90
N TRP A 24 -1.77 -8.46 -6.62
CA TRP A 24 -2.78 -7.86 -5.76
C TRP A 24 -2.58 -6.35 -5.60
N LEU A 25 -1.33 -5.87 -5.65
CA LEU A 25 -1.02 -4.46 -5.48
C LEU A 25 -1.50 -3.67 -6.70
N THR A 26 -1.15 -4.11 -7.91
CA THR A 26 -1.64 -3.51 -9.16
C THR A 26 -3.17 -3.48 -9.20
N THR A 27 -3.82 -4.58 -8.81
CA THR A 27 -5.28 -4.66 -8.77
C THR A 27 -5.88 -3.63 -7.81
N ASN A 28 -5.34 -3.49 -6.59
CA ASN A 28 -5.87 -2.53 -5.61
C ASN A 28 -5.63 -1.07 -6.06
N ILE A 29 -4.46 -0.77 -6.63
CA ILE A 29 -4.18 0.57 -7.17
C ILE A 29 -5.15 0.88 -8.31
N LYS A 30 -5.41 -0.07 -9.22
CA LYS A 30 -6.37 0.09 -10.32
C LYS A 30 -7.78 0.38 -9.84
N VAL A 31 -8.28 -0.38 -8.86
CA VAL A 31 -9.59 -0.14 -8.24
C VAL A 31 -9.66 1.25 -7.59
N ALA A 32 -8.61 1.65 -6.87
CA ALA A 32 -8.57 2.98 -6.26
C ALA A 32 -8.56 4.08 -7.32
N TYR A 33 -7.71 3.96 -8.34
CA TYR A 33 -7.57 4.91 -9.44
C TYR A 33 -8.89 5.12 -10.19
N GLU A 34 -9.57 4.04 -10.57
CA GLU A 34 -10.86 4.10 -11.27
C GLU A 34 -11.96 4.74 -10.43
N LYS A 35 -12.03 4.43 -9.13
CA LYS A 35 -13.03 5.04 -8.22
C LYS A 35 -12.74 6.50 -7.93
N LEU A 36 -11.47 6.88 -7.78
CA LEU A 36 -11.05 8.25 -7.51
C LEU A 36 -11.23 9.16 -8.75
N ALA A 37 -11.08 8.61 -9.95
CA ALA A 37 -11.38 9.32 -11.19
C ALA A 37 -12.86 9.75 -11.31
N GLN A 38 -13.78 9.05 -10.63
CA GLN A 38 -15.23 9.36 -10.66
C GLN A 38 -15.64 10.48 -9.70
N THR A 39 -14.81 10.79 -8.70
CA THR A 39 -15.17 11.68 -7.58
C THR A 39 -14.54 13.07 -7.66
N GLU A 40 -14.05 13.47 -8.85
CA GLU A 40 -13.24 14.68 -9.08
C GLU A 40 -11.99 14.78 -8.18
N SER A 41 -11.56 13.65 -7.61
CA SER A 41 -10.40 13.64 -6.72
C SER A 41 -9.10 13.74 -7.52
N CYS A 42 -8.21 14.61 -7.04
CA CYS A 42 -6.91 14.87 -7.64
C CYS A 42 -5.93 13.73 -7.30
N PHE A 43 -6.10 12.54 -7.88
CA PHE A 43 -5.20 11.40 -7.71
C PHE A 43 -4.51 11.03 -9.04
N GLU A 44 -3.22 10.70 -8.99
CA GLU A 44 -2.47 10.18 -10.12
C GLU A 44 -1.57 9.02 -9.68
N VAL A 45 -1.34 8.06 -10.57
CA VAL A 45 -0.31 7.05 -10.40
C VAL A 45 0.79 7.26 -11.45
N VAL A 46 2.05 7.15 -11.03
CA VAL A 46 3.21 7.16 -11.92
C VAL A 46 3.98 5.86 -11.70
N LEU A 47 3.98 5.02 -12.74
CA LEU A 47 4.76 3.79 -12.80
C LEU A 47 6.25 4.14 -12.85
N VAL A 48 6.99 3.60 -11.88
CA VAL A 48 8.45 3.53 -11.85
C VAL A 48 8.80 2.09 -12.21
N TYR A 49 8.98 1.82 -13.51
CA TYR A 49 9.28 0.48 -14.00
C TYR A 49 10.75 0.14 -13.74
N LEU A 50 10.98 -0.88 -12.92
CA LEU A 50 12.28 -1.25 -12.41
C LEU A 50 12.95 -2.26 -13.34
N HIS A 51 13.77 -1.75 -14.26
CA HIS A 51 14.46 -2.54 -15.28
C HIS A 51 15.91 -2.90 -14.92
N CYS A 52 16.40 -2.44 -13.76
CA CYS A 52 17.82 -2.51 -13.37
C CYS A 52 18.05 -3.18 -12.01
N THR A 53 17.03 -3.88 -11.47
CA THR A 53 17.22 -4.70 -10.27
C THR A 53 17.91 -6.01 -10.65
N SER A 54 18.53 -6.68 -9.68
CA SER A 54 19.05 -8.05 -9.87
C SER A 54 17.97 -9.01 -10.38
N GLY A 55 16.72 -8.74 -10.03
CA GLY A 55 15.57 -9.51 -10.47
C GLY A 55 15.08 -9.19 -11.87
N THR A 56 15.56 -8.17 -12.59
CA THR A 56 14.99 -7.73 -13.89
C THR A 56 15.99 -7.36 -14.98
N ILE A 57 17.27 -7.13 -14.61
CA ILE A 57 18.29 -6.55 -15.50
C ILE A 57 18.53 -7.36 -16.79
N ASP A 58 18.33 -8.67 -16.75
CA ASP A 58 18.65 -9.58 -17.86
C ASP A 58 17.46 -9.96 -18.76
N TYR A 59 16.22 -9.62 -18.40
CA TYR A 59 15.04 -10.05 -19.18
C TYR A 59 13.96 -8.97 -19.41
N THR A 60 14.11 -7.78 -18.83
CA THR A 60 13.24 -6.65 -19.15
C THR A 60 13.72 -5.88 -20.38
N SER A 61 12.79 -5.37 -21.17
CA SER A 61 13.04 -4.64 -22.41
C SER A 61 12.01 -3.53 -22.59
N GLU A 62 12.25 -2.63 -23.55
CA GLU A 62 11.25 -1.60 -23.89
C GLU A 62 9.92 -2.22 -24.34
N LYS A 63 9.97 -3.40 -24.98
CA LYS A 63 8.78 -4.17 -25.36
C LYS A 63 8.03 -4.71 -24.14
N SER A 64 8.72 -5.27 -23.14
CA SER A 64 8.04 -5.75 -21.92
C SER A 64 7.43 -4.59 -21.14
N PHE A 65 8.17 -3.48 -21.00
CA PHE A 65 7.66 -2.23 -20.44
C PHE A 65 6.37 -1.77 -21.12
N GLN A 66 6.38 -1.70 -22.46
CA GLN A 66 5.20 -1.27 -23.23
C GLN A 66 4.00 -2.21 -23.01
N ASN A 67 4.23 -3.52 -23.09
CA ASN A 67 3.17 -4.51 -22.84
C ASN A 67 2.59 -4.37 -21.42
N THR A 68 3.43 -4.13 -20.41
CA THR A 68 2.97 -3.89 -19.03
C THR A 68 2.15 -2.60 -18.95
N LEU A 69 2.66 -1.51 -19.52
CA LEU A 69 2.02 -0.19 -19.46
C LEU A 69 0.64 -0.19 -20.14
N GLU A 70 0.46 -0.94 -21.23
CA GLU A 70 -0.84 -1.09 -21.91
C GLU A 70 -1.94 -1.67 -21.02
N THR A 71 -1.59 -2.36 -19.94
CA THR A 71 -2.57 -2.91 -18.97
C THR A 71 -2.99 -1.91 -17.89
N MET A 72 -2.30 -0.76 -17.80
CA MET A 72 -2.39 0.20 -16.72
C MET A 72 -3.02 1.53 -17.21
N PRO A 73 -4.00 2.10 -16.49
CA PRO A 73 -4.72 3.30 -16.94
C PRO A 73 -4.00 4.63 -16.59
N TRP A 74 -2.73 4.58 -16.20
CA TRP A 74 -1.98 5.68 -15.61
C TRP A 74 -0.65 5.94 -16.32
N LEU A 75 0.13 6.88 -15.80
CA LEU A 75 1.37 7.35 -16.42
C LEU A 75 2.57 6.47 -16.02
N ALA A 76 3.65 6.57 -16.79
CA ALA A 76 4.92 5.95 -16.46
C ALA A 76 6.08 6.93 -16.69
N LEU A 77 7.15 6.76 -15.92
CA LEU A 77 8.44 7.26 -16.35
C LEU A 77 8.89 6.49 -17.62
N PRO A 78 9.60 7.15 -18.55
CA PRO A 78 10.14 6.48 -19.72
C PRO A 78 11.00 5.28 -19.34
N PHE A 79 11.04 4.26 -20.21
CA PHE A 79 11.94 3.13 -20.03
C PHE A 79 13.39 3.61 -19.96
N LYS A 80 14.16 3.12 -18.97
CA LYS A 80 15.53 3.55 -18.68
C LYS A 80 15.71 5.02 -18.30
N ASP A 81 14.67 5.67 -17.79
CA ASP A 81 14.82 7.02 -17.25
C ASP A 81 15.76 7.01 -16.03
N PRO A 82 16.81 7.87 -16.01
CA PRO A 82 17.78 7.90 -14.91
C PRO A 82 17.15 8.28 -13.56
N ARG A 83 15.94 8.86 -13.55
CA ARG A 83 15.20 9.16 -12.33
C ARG A 83 14.73 7.89 -11.63
N CYS A 84 14.55 6.76 -12.33
CA CYS A 84 14.18 5.49 -11.70
C CYS A 84 15.23 5.07 -10.66
N GLU A 85 16.51 5.04 -11.03
CA GLU A 85 17.60 4.73 -10.09
C GLU A 85 17.70 5.74 -8.94
N ARG A 86 17.49 7.03 -9.23
CA ARG A 86 17.50 8.07 -8.20
C ARG A 86 16.37 7.87 -7.19
N LEU A 87 15.17 7.54 -7.65
CA LEU A 87 14.02 7.27 -6.81
C LEU A 87 14.22 5.98 -5.99
N MET A 88 14.76 4.93 -6.61
CA MET A 88 15.14 3.71 -5.90
C MET A 88 16.09 4.01 -4.74
N ARG A 89 17.17 4.76 -4.99
CA ARG A 89 18.12 5.15 -3.93
C ARG A 89 17.47 6.03 -2.87
N PHE A 90 16.62 6.98 -3.27
CA PHE A 90 15.97 7.90 -2.34
C PHE A 90 15.03 7.19 -1.37
N PHE A 91 14.35 6.14 -1.83
CA PHE A 91 13.44 5.33 -1.02
C PHE A 91 14.06 4.03 -0.53
N SER A 92 15.37 3.83 -0.68
CA SER A 92 16.06 2.60 -0.31
C SER A 92 15.41 1.34 -0.90
N TYR A 93 15.20 1.31 -2.21
CA TYR A 93 14.65 0.18 -2.96
C TYR A 93 15.74 -0.58 -3.75
N PRO A 94 15.78 -1.93 -3.70
CA PRO A 94 15.09 -2.75 -2.71
C PRO A 94 15.65 -2.48 -1.32
N TYR A 95 14.84 -2.64 -0.28
CA TYR A 95 15.28 -2.42 1.09
C TYR A 95 16.25 -3.54 1.49
N ASP A 96 17.47 -3.16 1.89
CA ASP A 96 18.57 -4.05 2.27
C ASP A 96 18.72 -4.19 3.79
N GLY A 97 17.77 -3.67 4.58
CA GLY A 97 17.77 -3.68 6.03
C GLY A 97 16.94 -4.81 6.68
N GLU A 98 16.35 -4.52 7.84
CA GLU A 98 15.49 -5.43 8.62
C GLU A 98 14.48 -6.24 7.76
N PRO A 99 14.44 -7.58 7.88
CA PRO A 99 13.58 -8.45 7.05
C PRO A 99 12.08 -8.16 7.16
N SER A 100 11.65 -7.44 8.20
CA SER A 100 10.25 -7.10 8.45
C SER A 100 9.76 -5.86 7.72
N VAL A 101 10.64 -5.11 7.05
CA VAL A 101 10.27 -3.89 6.32
C VAL A 101 10.22 -4.22 4.84
N GLU A 102 9.00 -4.30 4.30
CA GLU A 102 8.82 -4.48 2.86
C GLU A 102 9.38 -3.25 2.11
N ALA A 103 10.10 -3.51 1.02
CA ALA A 103 10.59 -2.44 0.15
C ALA A 103 9.41 -1.58 -0.34
N PRO A 104 9.59 -0.25 -0.50
CA PRO A 104 8.49 0.63 -0.86
C PRO A 104 8.04 0.39 -2.30
N ALA A 105 7.09 -0.53 -2.47
CA ALA A 105 6.48 -0.83 -3.75
C ALA A 105 5.49 0.27 -4.20
N LEU A 106 5.04 1.12 -3.26
CA LEU A 106 4.13 2.24 -3.55
C LEU A 106 4.38 3.37 -2.56
N VAL A 107 4.82 4.52 -3.07
CA VAL A 107 5.04 5.74 -2.28
C VAL A 107 3.97 6.76 -2.61
N ILE A 108 3.32 7.33 -1.60
CA ILE A 108 2.28 8.36 -1.78
C ILE A 108 2.86 9.74 -1.46
N ILE A 109 2.68 10.68 -2.38
CA ILE A 109 3.12 12.06 -2.24
C ILE A 109 1.87 12.94 -2.25
N GLY A 110 1.70 13.74 -1.21
CA GLY A 110 0.58 14.68 -1.11
C GLY A 110 0.72 15.89 -2.03
N PRO A 111 -0.38 16.64 -2.24
CA PRO A 111 -0.35 17.91 -2.96
C PRO A 111 0.74 18.85 -2.41
N GLN A 112 1.45 19.51 -3.31
CA GLN A 112 2.61 20.37 -3.03
C GLN A 112 3.72 19.70 -2.21
N GLY A 113 3.77 18.36 -2.16
CA GLY A 113 4.72 17.63 -1.31
C GLY A 113 4.43 17.79 0.19
N LYS A 114 3.19 18.11 0.58
CA LYS A 114 2.78 18.29 1.99
C LYS A 114 3.04 17.06 2.86
N PHE A 115 3.06 15.87 2.27
CA PHE A 115 3.45 14.64 2.96
C PHE A 115 4.08 13.65 1.97
N ILE A 116 4.85 12.71 2.51
CA ILE A 116 5.36 11.54 1.83
C ILE A 116 5.05 10.33 2.71
N GLU A 117 4.41 9.31 2.15
CA GLU A 117 4.12 8.04 2.81
C GLU A 117 4.75 6.88 2.02
N PRO A 118 5.89 6.34 2.48
CA PRO A 118 6.58 5.24 1.82
C PRO A 118 5.85 3.89 1.92
N CYS A 119 4.95 3.71 2.90
CA CYS A 119 4.26 2.45 3.16
C CYS A 119 2.90 2.36 2.42
N GLY A 120 2.76 3.02 1.27
CA GLY A 120 1.48 3.08 0.54
C GLY A 120 0.94 1.71 0.15
N ALA A 121 1.82 0.74 -0.12
CA ALA A 121 1.45 -0.63 -0.52
C ALA A 121 0.74 -1.38 0.62
N GLU A 122 1.24 -1.24 1.85
CA GLU A 122 0.61 -1.81 3.05
C GLU A 122 -0.75 -1.16 3.29
N ILE A 123 -0.81 0.17 3.24
CA ILE A 123 -2.03 0.95 3.51
C ILE A 123 -3.13 0.59 2.51
N ILE A 124 -2.83 0.61 1.21
CA ILE A 124 -3.81 0.24 0.18
C ILE A 124 -4.16 -1.25 0.23
N GLY A 125 -3.20 -2.10 0.63
CA GLY A 125 -3.40 -3.53 0.83
C GLY A 125 -4.45 -3.82 1.90
N LYS A 126 -4.29 -3.21 3.09
CA LYS A 126 -5.14 -3.43 4.26
C LYS A 126 -6.47 -2.68 4.19
N PHE A 127 -6.43 -1.39 3.89
CA PHE A 127 -7.59 -0.50 4.08
C PHE A 127 -8.28 -0.06 2.78
N LYS A 128 -7.70 -0.38 1.61
CA LYS A 128 -8.29 -0.06 0.29
C LYS A 128 -8.62 1.45 0.16
N LEU A 129 -9.64 1.78 -0.65
CA LEU A 129 -10.07 3.14 -0.93
C LEU A 129 -10.42 3.99 0.32
N PRO A 130 -11.06 3.45 1.40
CA PRO A 130 -11.32 4.22 2.63
C PRO A 130 -10.09 4.92 3.24
N ALA A 131 -8.90 4.40 2.96
CA ALA A 131 -7.63 4.93 3.43
C ALA A 131 -7.18 6.20 2.71
N TYR A 132 -7.77 6.57 1.57
CA TYR A 132 -7.42 7.77 0.83
C TYR A 132 -7.41 9.01 1.76
N PRO A 133 -6.36 9.86 1.75
CA PRO A 133 -5.26 9.94 0.78
C PRO A 133 -4.04 9.05 1.12
N PHE A 134 -4.28 7.90 1.74
CA PHE A 134 -3.31 6.85 2.05
C PHE A 134 -2.21 7.32 3.00
N THR A 135 -2.61 7.91 4.13
CA THR A 135 -1.71 8.43 5.16
C THR A 135 -1.86 7.65 6.46
N ARG A 136 -0.81 7.59 7.28
CA ARG A 136 -0.87 7.03 8.65
C ARG A 136 -1.95 7.67 9.52
N ASP A 137 -2.18 8.98 9.40
CA ASP A 137 -3.24 9.66 10.16
C ASP A 137 -4.64 9.17 9.77
N ARG A 138 -4.86 8.86 8.49
CA ARG A 138 -6.12 8.29 8.03
C ARG A 138 -6.26 6.84 8.49
N VAL A 139 -5.18 6.07 8.43
CA VAL A 139 -5.12 4.69 8.93
C VAL A 139 -5.44 4.61 10.42
N ALA A 140 -4.84 5.48 11.25
CA ALA A 140 -5.10 5.50 12.69
C ALA A 140 -6.59 5.73 13.02
N LYS A 141 -7.28 6.55 12.22
CA LYS A 141 -8.73 6.76 12.34
C LYS A 141 -9.52 5.50 11.98
N LEU A 142 -9.16 4.84 10.88
CA LEU A 142 -9.81 3.60 10.44
C LEU A 142 -9.58 2.46 11.43
N ASP A 143 -8.36 2.29 11.95
CA ASP A 143 -8.09 1.30 13.00
C ASP A 143 -8.92 1.59 14.26
N THR A 144 -9.08 2.86 14.63
CA THR A 144 -9.95 3.24 15.76
C THR A 144 -11.41 2.88 15.52
N GLU A 145 -11.93 3.08 14.30
CA GLU A 145 -13.28 2.68 13.92
C GLU A 145 -13.46 1.15 14.01
N ILE A 146 -12.50 0.38 13.49
CA ILE A 146 -12.48 -1.09 13.58
C ILE A 146 -12.50 -1.55 15.05
N VAL A 147 -11.67 -0.95 15.91
CA VAL A 147 -11.63 -1.29 17.34
C VAL A 147 -12.94 -0.96 18.04
N ARG A 148 -13.66 0.09 17.61
CA ARG A 148 -14.98 0.43 18.18
C ARG A 148 -16.08 -0.53 17.77
N GLU A 149 -15.92 -1.21 16.64
CA GLU A 149 -16.83 -2.28 16.21
C GLU A 149 -16.55 -3.62 16.90
N LEU A 150 -15.39 -3.78 17.55
CA LEU A 150 -15.11 -4.95 18.35
C LEU A 150 -16.03 -4.98 19.57
N THR A 151 -16.84 -6.03 19.67
CA THR A 151 -17.67 -6.31 20.83
C THR A 151 -17.05 -7.41 21.69
N LEU A 152 -17.38 -7.47 22.98
CA LEU A 152 -16.83 -8.50 23.87
C LEU A 152 -17.22 -9.93 23.43
N ASP A 153 -18.40 -10.08 22.83
CA ASP A 153 -18.89 -11.34 22.26
C ASP A 153 -18.10 -11.80 21.02
N MET A 154 -17.35 -10.91 20.35
CA MET A 154 -16.40 -11.31 19.30
C MET A 154 -15.10 -11.89 19.87
N LEU A 155 -14.74 -11.55 21.11
CA LEU A 155 -13.51 -12.01 21.75
C LEU A 155 -13.71 -13.35 22.48
N TRP A 156 -14.89 -13.55 23.06
CA TRP A 156 -15.28 -14.77 23.76
C TRP A 156 -16.79 -14.89 23.84
N ASP A 157 -17.29 -16.13 23.86
CA ASP A 157 -18.70 -16.45 23.98
C ASP A 157 -19.02 -17.15 25.32
N GLN A 158 -20.28 -17.55 25.48
CA GLN A 158 -20.79 -18.25 26.67
C GLN A 158 -20.18 -19.66 26.86
N ASN A 159 -19.48 -20.18 25.87
CA ASN A 159 -18.82 -21.49 25.90
C ASN A 159 -17.30 -21.39 26.08
N THR A 160 -16.76 -20.17 26.08
CA THR A 160 -15.33 -19.94 26.16
C THR A 160 -14.80 -20.34 27.54
N THR A 161 -13.81 -21.22 27.57
CA THR A 161 -13.12 -21.64 28.78
C THR A 161 -11.77 -20.95 28.90
N PHE A 162 -11.61 -20.12 29.93
CA PHE A 162 -10.37 -19.41 30.23
C PHE A 162 -9.44 -20.25 31.11
N ARG A 163 -8.13 -19.97 31.10
CA ARG A 163 -7.14 -20.65 31.93
C ARG A 163 -6.40 -19.66 32.83
N ARG A 164 -6.35 -19.93 34.13
CA ARG A 164 -5.57 -19.17 35.10
C ARG A 164 -4.10 -19.60 35.09
N LYS A 165 -3.23 -18.79 35.73
CA LYS A 165 -1.79 -19.04 35.85
C LYS A 165 -1.45 -20.39 36.53
N ASP A 166 -2.31 -20.85 37.43
CA ASP A 166 -2.22 -22.14 38.13
C ASP A 166 -2.72 -23.34 37.30
N GLY A 167 -3.12 -23.11 36.04
CA GLY A 167 -3.62 -24.14 35.14
C GLY A 167 -5.11 -24.45 35.30
N ARG A 168 -5.82 -23.86 36.28
CA ARG A 168 -7.26 -24.07 36.45
C ARG A 168 -8.03 -23.48 35.28
N LYS A 169 -9.03 -24.23 34.81
CA LYS A 169 -9.98 -23.80 33.78
C LYS A 169 -11.17 -23.10 34.45
N VAL A 170 -11.67 -22.04 33.84
CA VAL A 170 -12.83 -21.26 34.31
C VAL A 170 -13.76 -21.00 33.13
N SER A 171 -15.05 -21.32 33.25
CA SER A 171 -16.02 -21.03 32.21
C SER A 171 -16.33 -19.53 32.16
N SER A 172 -16.64 -18.98 30.98
CA SER A 172 -17.15 -17.62 30.85
C SER A 172 -18.42 -17.41 31.68
N PHE A 173 -19.28 -18.42 31.79
CA PHE A 173 -20.44 -18.41 32.69
C PHE A 173 -20.04 -18.10 34.13
N ASP A 174 -19.02 -18.78 34.68
CA ASP A 174 -18.59 -18.57 36.07
C ASP A 174 -17.99 -17.17 36.31
N ILE A 175 -17.41 -16.56 35.28
CA ILE A 175 -16.77 -15.23 35.36
C ILE A 175 -17.80 -14.11 35.38
N PHE A 176 -18.86 -14.22 34.56
CA PHE A 176 -19.86 -13.16 34.39
C PHE A 176 -21.11 -13.32 35.27
N SER A 177 -21.22 -14.42 36.02
CA SER A 177 -22.32 -14.69 36.97
C SER A 177 -22.03 -14.24 38.42
N SER A 178 -20.89 -13.61 38.68
CA SER A 178 -20.43 -13.15 40.01
C SER A 178 -20.36 -11.64 40.11
#